data_AF-A0A260QM50-F1
#
_entry.id   AF-A0A260QM50-F1
#
_cell.length_a   1.000
_cell.length_b   1.000
_cell.length_c   1.000
_cell.angle_alpha   90.00
_cell.angle_beta   90.00
_cell.angle_gamma   90.00
#
_symmetry.space_group_name_H-M   'P 1'
#
loop_
_entity.id
_entity.type
_entity.pdbx_description
1 polymer ?
#
loop_
_entity_poly.entity_id
_entity_poly.type
_entity_poly.pdbx_seq_one_letter_code
_entity_poly.pdbx_strand_id
1 'polypeptide(L)'
;MTANDTAAGTESVVDFYRAKAKSVGIVLEADDLATAADLQATTDDIAALDAALAADGRTITTKSGTVKMHPAVAAVRQLRMTRARLASVMDARILAARSTSGAASGGQTGIRGVYTGDGSQNQGRDNERGARRGKGRVARPRAGRGA
;
A
#
# COMPACT_ATOMS: atom_id res chain seq x y z
N MET A 1 -43.04 18.36 -1.50
CA MET A 1 -41.78 19.12 -1.56
C MET A 1 -41.07 18.91 -0.22
N THR A 2 -40.30 17.84 -0.10
CA THR A 2 -39.49 17.56 1.10
C THR A 2 -38.07 17.45 0.63
N ALA A 3 -37.30 18.52 0.86
CA ALA A 3 -35.88 18.54 0.64
C ALA A 3 -35.25 17.49 1.56
N ASN A 4 -34.83 16.37 0.97
CA ASN A 4 -33.84 15.52 1.59
C ASN A 4 -32.54 16.33 1.56
N ASP A 5 -32.27 17.03 2.65
CA ASP A 5 -30.93 17.48 3.02
C ASP A 5 -30.06 16.24 3.26
N THR A 6 -29.69 15.56 2.18
CA THR A 6 -28.45 14.77 2.11
C THR A 6 -27.31 15.77 2.17
N ALA A 7 -27.06 16.29 3.37
CA ALA A 7 -25.70 16.66 3.74
C ALA A 7 -24.91 15.37 3.57
N ALA A 8 -24.25 15.24 2.42
CA ALA A 8 -23.31 14.17 2.12
C ALA A 8 -22.13 14.33 3.07
N GLY A 9 -22.33 13.98 4.33
CA GLY A 9 -21.26 13.77 5.29
C GLY A 9 -20.46 12.63 4.71
N THR A 10 -19.35 12.97 4.06
CA THR A 10 -18.33 12.02 3.63
C THR A 10 -17.99 11.18 4.84
N GLU A 11 -18.49 9.94 4.86
CA GLU A 11 -18.18 8.98 5.89
C GLU A 11 -16.66 8.89 5.98
N SER A 12 -16.11 9.17 7.17
CA SER A 12 -14.66 9.13 7.34
C SER A 12 -14.18 7.69 7.14
N VAL A 13 -12.98 7.52 6.59
CA VAL A 13 -12.37 6.19 6.44
C VAL A 13 -12.32 5.46 7.78
N VAL A 14 -12.09 6.20 8.87
CA VAL A 14 -12.08 5.65 10.22
C VAL A 14 -13.46 5.10 10.62
N ASP A 15 -14.53 5.84 10.36
CA ASP A 15 -15.89 5.40 10.68
C ASP A 15 -16.31 4.19 9.85
N PHE A 16 -15.94 4.17 8.56
CA PHE A 16 -16.15 3.01 7.70
C PHE A 16 -15.49 1.74 8.28
N TYR A 17 -14.22 1.83 8.69
CA TYR A 17 -13.52 0.68 9.25
C TYR A 17 -14.02 0.29 10.65
N ARG A 18 -14.48 1.25 11.45
CA ARG A 18 -15.16 0.97 12.73
C ARG A 18 -16.48 0.22 12.52
N ALA A 19 -17.30 0.66 11.57
CA ALA A 19 -18.54 -0.01 11.22
C ALA A 19 -18.28 -1.43 10.69
N LYS A 20 -17.26 -1.58 9.85
CA LYS A 20 -16.81 -2.88 9.32
C LYS A 20 -16.30 -3.82 10.42
N ALA A 21 -15.54 -3.33 11.40
CA ALA A 21 -15.08 -4.15 12.51
C ALA A 21 -16.23 -4.58 13.42
N LYS A 22 -17.16 -3.64 13.72
CA LYS A 22 -18.35 -3.90 14.53
C LYS A 22 -19.25 -4.96 13.90
N SER A 23 -19.44 -4.97 12.58
CA SER A 23 -20.26 -5.97 11.90
C SER A 23 -19.69 -7.39 11.98
N VAL A 24 -18.38 -7.52 12.26
CA VAL A 24 -17.68 -8.79 12.44
C VAL A 24 -17.41 -9.09 13.93
N GLY A 25 -17.88 -8.23 14.84
CA GLY A 25 -17.70 -8.41 16.29
C GLY A 25 -16.27 -8.18 16.78
N ILE A 26 -15.46 -7.44 16.02
CA ILE A 26 -14.06 -7.13 16.36
C ILE A 26 -13.97 -5.68 16.88
N VAL A 27 -13.13 -5.47 17.89
CA VAL A 27 -12.73 -4.14 18.35
C VAL A 27 -11.39 -3.78 17.71
N LEU A 28 -11.32 -2.62 17.05
CA LEU A 28 -10.07 -2.12 16.47
C LEU A 28 -9.13 -1.63 17.57
N GLU A 29 -7.87 -2.03 17.49
CA GLU A 29 -6.82 -1.60 18.42
C GLU A 29 -6.26 -0.22 18.03
N ALA A 30 -5.43 0.36 18.91
CA ALA A 30 -4.80 1.66 18.65
C ALA A 30 -4.00 1.69 17.33
N ASP A 31 -3.28 0.61 17.02
CA ASP A 31 -2.51 0.49 15.78
C ASP A 31 -3.39 0.43 14.53
N ASP A 32 -4.57 -0.18 14.63
CA ASP A 32 -5.55 -0.22 13.52
C ASP A 32 -6.16 1.16 13.30
N LEU A 33 -6.47 1.88 14.38
CA LEU A 33 -6.96 3.24 14.31
C LEU A 33 -5.90 4.19 13.73
N ALA A 34 -4.63 4.02 14.07
CA ALA A 34 -3.53 4.77 13.46
C ALA A 34 -3.43 4.48 11.95
N THR A 35 -3.52 3.21 11.54
CA THR A 35 -3.49 2.83 10.12
C THR A 35 -4.69 3.40 9.36
N ALA A 36 -5.88 3.43 9.97
CA ALA A 36 -7.07 4.04 9.39
C ALA A 36 -6.95 5.57 9.27
N ALA A 37 -6.29 6.22 10.23
CA ALA A 37 -6.00 7.65 10.18
C ALA A 37 -5.01 8.00 9.06
N ASP A 38 -3.94 7.21 8.90
CA ASP A 38 -2.99 7.37 7.79
C ASP A 38 -3.67 7.17 6.42
N LEU A 39 -4.62 6.23 6.35
CA LEU A 39 -5.42 5.99 5.15
C LEU A 39 -6.35 7.17 4.83
N GLN A 40 -6.94 7.80 5.85
CA GLN A 40 -7.72 9.03 5.72
C GLN A 40 -6.83 10.17 5.18
N ALA A 41 -5.69 10.43 5.84
CA ALA A 41 -4.75 11.48 5.43
C ALA A 41 -4.29 11.28 3.98
N THR A 42 -3.96 10.05 3.58
CA THR A 42 -3.58 9.73 2.20
C THR A 42 -4.73 10.00 1.21
N THR A 43 -5.99 9.79 1.62
CA THR A 43 -7.17 10.07 0.79
C THR A 43 -7.37 11.57 0.61
N ASP A 44 -7.17 12.35 1.67
CA ASP A 44 -7.28 13.80 1.66
C ASP A 44 -6.16 14.45 0.82
N ASP A 45 -4.93 13.94 0.93
CA ASP A 45 -3.79 14.38 0.10
C ASP A 45 -4.05 14.13 -1.40
N ILE A 46 -4.63 12.98 -1.75
CA ILE A 46 -5.03 12.70 -3.14
C ILE A 46 -6.07 13.70 -3.61
N ALA A 47 -7.09 13.99 -2.79
CA ALA A 47 -8.14 14.95 -3.14
C ALA A 47 -7.58 16.36 -3.36
N ALA A 48 -6.66 16.81 -2.50
CA ALA A 48 -5.98 18.09 -2.64
C ALA A 48 -5.14 18.18 -3.92
N LEU A 49 -4.39 17.11 -4.24
CA LEU A 49 -3.58 17.06 -5.46
C LEU A 49 -4.43 16.95 -6.73
N ASP A 50 -5.53 16.20 -6.71
CA ASP A 50 -6.47 16.12 -7.83
C ASP A 50 -7.16 17.47 -8.06
N ALA A 51 -7.45 18.24 -7.00
CA ALA A 51 -7.95 19.61 -7.11
C ALA A 51 -6.91 20.57 -7.72
N ALA A 52 -5.63 20.47 -7.32
CA ALA A 52 -4.55 21.23 -7.93
C ALA A 52 -4.38 20.89 -9.43
N LEU A 53 -4.44 19.60 -9.79
CA LEU A 53 -4.39 19.17 -11.20
C LEU A 53 -5.59 19.66 -12.02
N ALA A 54 -6.77 19.79 -11.40
CA ALA A 54 -7.94 20.35 -12.06
C ALA A 54 -7.79 21.86 -12.32
N ALA A 55 -7.13 22.59 -11.42
CA ALA A 55 -6.87 24.03 -11.56
C ALA A 55 -5.74 24.34 -12.56
N ASP A 56 -4.59 23.67 -12.42
CA ASP A 56 -3.36 23.98 -13.15
C ASP A 56 -3.22 23.20 -14.47
N GLY A 57 -4.03 22.15 -14.65
CA GLY A 57 -3.89 21.20 -15.73
C GLY A 57 -2.74 20.20 -15.52
N ARG A 58 -2.61 19.24 -16.45
CA ARG A 58 -1.62 18.14 -16.33
C ARG A 58 -0.18 18.54 -16.68
N THR A 59 0.02 19.72 -17.24
CA THR A 59 1.31 20.21 -17.72
C THR A 59 1.51 21.66 -17.29
N ILE A 60 2.70 21.96 -16.79
CA ILE A 60 3.12 23.31 -16.39
C ILE A 60 4.16 23.79 -17.39
N THR A 61 3.98 25.01 -17.91
CA THR A 61 5.01 25.68 -18.71
C THR A 61 5.93 26.48 -17.80
N THR A 62 7.22 26.18 -17.82
CA THR A 62 8.22 26.92 -17.02
C THR A 62 8.43 28.32 -17.58
N LYS A 63 9.00 29.23 -16.78
CA LYS A 63 9.39 30.58 -17.23
C LYS A 63 10.32 30.59 -18.45
N SER A 64 11.07 29.51 -18.66
CA SER A 64 11.94 29.29 -19.84
C SER A 64 11.20 28.75 -21.07
N GLY A 65 9.86 28.66 -21.05
CA GLY A 65 9.03 28.12 -22.13
C GLY A 65 9.02 26.60 -22.22
N THR A 66 9.62 25.88 -21.28
CA THR A 66 9.68 24.41 -21.31
C THR A 66 8.40 23.83 -20.70
N VAL A 67 7.69 23.00 -21.45
CA VAL A 67 6.52 22.28 -20.94
C VAL A 67 6.97 21.04 -20.17
N LYS A 68 6.56 20.93 -18.90
CA LYS A 68 6.82 19.78 -18.03
C LYS A 68 5.52 19.21 -17.49
N MET A 69 5.52 17.92 -17.17
CA MET A 69 4.40 17.29 -16.48
C MET A 69 4.25 17.87 -15.07
N HIS A 70 3.01 18.09 -14.65
CA HIS A 70 2.71 18.58 -13.31
C HIS A 70 3.18 17.56 -12.26
N PRO A 71 3.98 17.95 -11.25
CA PRO A 71 4.55 17.01 -10.27
C PRO A 71 3.49 16.23 -9.49
N ALA A 72 2.32 16.85 -9.26
CA ALA A 72 1.17 16.18 -8.65
C ALA A 72 0.72 14.89 -9.39
N VAL A 73 0.95 14.76 -10.71
CA VAL A 73 0.58 13.53 -11.44
C VAL A 73 1.32 12.31 -10.90
N ALA A 74 2.63 12.46 -10.64
CA ALA A 74 3.44 11.37 -10.09
C ALA A 74 3.09 11.11 -8.62
N ALA A 75 2.86 12.17 -7.84
CA ALA A 75 2.49 12.08 -6.43
C ALA A 75 1.15 11.36 -6.24
N VAL A 76 0.10 11.72 -7.00
CA VAL A 76 -1.22 11.06 -6.95
C VAL A 76 -1.09 9.57 -7.26
N ARG A 77 -0.28 9.18 -8.24
CA ARG A 77 -0.06 7.76 -8.56
C ARG A 77 0.57 7.01 -7.38
N GLN A 78 1.57 7.60 -6.74
CA GLN A 78 2.24 6.98 -5.58
C GLN A 78 1.28 6.87 -4.40
N LEU A 79 0.55 7.94 -4.08
CA LEU A 79 -0.42 7.96 -2.98
C LEU A 79 -1.56 6.96 -3.20
N ARG A 80 -2.05 6.80 -4.44
CA ARG A 80 -3.04 5.76 -4.76
C ARG A 80 -2.52 4.35 -4.48
N MET A 81 -1.24 4.07 -4.75
CA MET A 81 -0.62 2.79 -4.39
C MET A 81 -0.50 2.62 -2.87
N THR A 82 -0.09 3.67 -2.15
CA THR A 82 -0.01 3.67 -0.69
C THR A 82 -1.39 3.44 -0.07
N ARG A 83 -2.42 4.16 -0.52
CA ARG A 83 -3.82 3.99 -0.11
C ARG A 83 -4.29 2.54 -0.28
N ALA A 84 -4.03 1.93 -1.44
CA ALA A 84 -4.40 0.54 -1.69
C ALA A 84 -3.68 -0.45 -0.74
N ARG A 85 -2.41 -0.19 -0.42
CA ARG A 85 -1.63 -1.02 0.52
C ARG A 85 -2.18 -0.90 1.94
N LEU A 86 -2.41 0.32 2.43
CA LEU A 86 -2.97 0.56 3.76
C LEU A 86 -4.36 -0.09 3.90
N ALA A 87 -5.22 0.07 2.90
CA ALA A 87 -6.53 -0.60 2.87
C ALA A 87 -6.41 -2.13 2.91
N SER A 88 -5.45 -2.71 2.17
CA SER A 88 -5.22 -4.15 2.19
C SER A 88 -4.72 -4.67 3.55
N VAL A 89 -3.94 -3.87 4.28
CA VAL A 89 -3.48 -4.21 5.64
C VAL A 89 -4.66 -4.22 6.61
N MET A 90 -5.51 -3.18 6.57
CA MET A 90 -6.71 -3.11 7.41
C MET A 90 -7.66 -4.29 7.15
N ASP A 91 -7.92 -4.59 5.88
CA ASP A 91 -8.79 -5.70 5.49
C ASP A 91 -8.23 -7.06 5.93
N ALA A 92 -6.91 -7.26 5.79
CA ALA A 92 -6.26 -8.49 6.21
C ALA A 92 -6.30 -8.68 7.73
N ARG A 93 -6.14 -7.60 8.52
CA ARG A 93 -6.24 -7.67 9.98
C ARG A 93 -7.65 -8.03 10.44
N ILE A 94 -8.67 -7.39 9.86
CA ILE A 94 -10.08 -7.73 10.14
C ILE A 94 -10.38 -9.18 9.76
N LEU A 95 -9.87 -9.67 8.62
CA LEU A 95 -10.03 -11.06 8.20
C LEU A 95 -9.30 -12.04 9.14
N ALA A 96 -8.07 -11.73 9.55
CA ALA A 96 -7.29 -12.56 10.46
C ALA A 96 -7.96 -12.69 11.82
N ALA A 97 -8.48 -11.59 12.37
CA ALA A 97 -9.24 -11.57 13.62
C ALA A 97 -10.57 -12.36 13.52
N ARG A 98 -11.18 -12.43 12.33
CA ARG A 98 -12.34 -13.31 12.07
C ARG A 98 -11.96 -14.79 12.02
N SER A 99 -10.75 -15.11 11.57
CA SER A 99 -10.28 -16.48 11.36
C SER A 99 -9.69 -17.16 12.60
N THR A 100 -10.21 -16.86 13.81
CA THR A 100 -9.87 -17.51 15.09
C THR A 100 -10.24 -19.01 15.15
N SER A 101 -10.19 -19.69 14.02
CA SER A 101 -10.18 -21.14 13.85
C SER A 101 -9.11 -21.50 12.79
N GLY A 102 -7.83 -21.47 13.20
CA GLY A 102 -6.79 -22.29 12.56
C GLY A 102 -6.02 -21.75 11.34
N ALA A 103 -6.07 -20.46 11.00
CA ALA A 103 -5.22 -19.95 9.92
C ALA A 103 -3.78 -19.71 10.41
N ALA A 104 -2.85 -20.57 9.98
CA ALA A 104 -1.44 -20.52 10.33
C ALA A 104 -0.83 -19.12 10.09
N SER A 105 -0.18 -18.59 11.14
CA SER A 105 0.70 -17.43 11.11
C SER A 105 1.83 -17.65 10.08
N GLY A 106 1.67 -17.15 8.86
CA GLY A 106 2.69 -17.30 7.82
C GLY A 106 2.39 -16.65 6.45
N GLY A 107 1.13 -16.28 6.18
CA GLY A 107 0.77 -15.67 4.90
C GLY A 107 1.14 -14.19 4.80
N GLN A 108 2.02 -13.84 3.86
CA GLN A 108 2.33 -12.45 3.56
C GLN A 108 1.08 -11.75 3.00
N THR A 109 0.68 -10.63 3.57
CA THR A 109 -0.47 -9.85 3.08
C THR A 109 -0.06 -9.08 1.82
N GLY A 110 -0.89 -9.17 0.79
CA GLY A 110 -0.68 -8.49 -0.48
C GLY A 110 -1.85 -7.61 -0.89
N ILE A 111 -1.61 -6.78 -1.90
CA ILE A 111 -2.64 -5.90 -2.51
C ILE A 111 -3.84 -6.71 -3.05
N ARG A 112 -3.68 -8.01 -3.31
CA ARG A 112 -4.74 -8.91 -3.81
C ARG A 112 -5.36 -9.82 -2.73
N GLY A 113 -5.05 -9.60 -1.45
CA GLY A 113 -5.54 -10.41 -0.33
C GLY A 113 -4.42 -11.08 0.46
N VAL A 114 -4.81 -11.96 1.39
CA VAL A 114 -3.88 -12.79 2.16
C VAL A 114 -3.32 -13.85 1.23
N TYR A 115 -2.03 -13.79 0.91
CA TYR A 115 -1.38 -14.90 0.22
C TYR A 115 -1.25 -16.04 1.22
N THR A 116 -2.12 -17.04 1.11
CA THR A 116 -2.06 -18.25 1.92
C THR A 116 -0.85 -19.08 1.48
N GLY A 117 0.12 -19.23 2.36
CA GLY A 117 1.31 -20.07 2.17
C GLY A 117 2.25 -19.90 3.37
N ASP A 118 2.88 -20.98 3.81
CA ASP A 118 3.85 -21.05 4.91
C ASP A 118 5.22 -20.41 4.57
N GLY A 119 5.30 -19.65 3.48
CA GLY A 119 6.55 -19.08 2.97
C GLY A 119 7.52 -20.10 2.36
N SER A 120 7.21 -21.40 2.37
CA SER A 120 8.10 -22.46 1.84
C SER A 120 8.42 -22.28 0.36
N GLN A 121 7.46 -21.78 -0.43
CA GLN A 121 7.65 -21.45 -1.85
C GLN A 121 8.60 -20.27 -2.08
N ASN A 122 8.63 -19.29 -1.16
CA ASN A 122 9.58 -18.18 -1.23
C ASN A 122 10.97 -18.65 -0.82
N GLN A 123 11.06 -19.42 0.27
CA GLN A 123 12.31 -20.05 0.70
C GLN A 123 12.91 -20.96 -0.38
N GLY A 124 12.09 -21.75 -1.08
CA GLY A 124 12.51 -22.58 -2.21
C GLY A 124 13.07 -21.75 -3.37
N ARG A 125 12.39 -20.65 -3.74
CA ARG A 125 12.88 -19.73 -4.80
C ARG A 125 14.16 -18.99 -4.41
N ASP A 126 14.29 -18.61 -3.14
CA ASP A 126 15.48 -17.95 -2.63
C ASP A 126 16.66 -18.92 -2.51
N ASN A 127 16.41 -20.16 -2.10
CA ASN A 127 17.39 -21.24 -2.10
C ASN A 127 17.85 -21.57 -3.52
N GLU A 128 16.94 -21.64 -4.50
CA GLU A 128 17.30 -21.80 -5.91
C GLU A 128 18.13 -20.62 -6.44
N ARG A 129 17.76 -19.37 -6.10
CA ARG A 129 18.55 -18.18 -6.48
C ARG A 129 19.93 -18.19 -5.81
N GLY A 130 20.00 -18.58 -4.54
CA GLY A 130 21.26 -18.76 -3.80
C GLY A 130 22.13 -19.82 -4.44
N ALA A 131 21.56 -20.97 -4.79
CA ALA A 131 22.26 -22.06 -5.48
C ALA A 131 22.78 -21.63 -6.87
N ARG A 132 22.02 -20.82 -7.62
CA ARG A 132 22.49 -20.25 -8.91
C ARG A 132 23.61 -19.23 -8.70
N ARG A 133 23.56 -18.41 -7.65
CA ARG A 133 24.62 -17.43 -7.31
C ARG A 133 25.91 -18.10 -6.83
N GLY A 134 25.83 -19.24 -6.15
CA GLY A 134 26.99 -20.01 -5.67
C GLY A 134 27.78 -20.69 -6.79
N LYS A 135 27.15 -21.05 -7.91
CA LYS A 135 27.79 -21.76 -9.03
C LYS A 135 28.72 -20.89 -9.90
N GLY A 136 28.82 -19.57 -9.65
CA GLY A 136 29.60 -18.65 -10.48
C GLY A 136 30.75 -17.91 -9.78
N ARG A 137 31.00 -18.15 -8.48
CA ARG A 137 32.11 -17.50 -7.75
C ARG A 137 33.19 -18.51 -7.37
N VAL A 138 33.86 -19.06 -8.37
CA VAL A 138 35.26 -19.45 -8.15
C VAL A 138 36.03 -18.14 -8.10
N ALA A 139 36.51 -17.76 -6.91
CA ALA A 139 37.41 -16.62 -6.78
C ALA A 139 38.60 -16.87 -7.71
N ARG A 140 38.74 -16.07 -8.78
CA ARG A 140 39.94 -16.12 -9.61
C ARG A 140 41.13 -15.77 -8.70
N PRO A 141 42.14 -16.63 -8.55
CA PRO A 141 43.36 -16.23 -7.87
C PRO A 141 43.91 -15.01 -8.60
N ARG A 142 44.21 -13.97 -7.82
CA ARG A 142 44.70 -12.68 -8.32
C ARG A 142 46.07 -12.92 -8.96
N ALA A 143 46.11 -13.03 -10.28
CA ALA A 143 47.34 -13.23 -11.01
C ALA A 143 48.26 -12.01 -10.83
N GLY A 144 49.47 -12.27 -10.32
CA GLY A 144 50.71 -11.50 -10.46
C GLY A 144 50.61 -9.97 -10.39
N ARG A 145 50.94 -9.39 -9.23
CA ARG A 145 51.55 -8.05 -9.20
C ARG A 145 53.05 -8.28 -9.38
N GLY A 146 53.55 -7.93 -10.57
CA GLY A 146 54.96 -8.05 -10.93
C GLY A 146 55.88 -7.39 -9.89
N ALA A 147 56.97 -8.08 -9.61
CA ALA A 147 58.16 -7.54 -8.97
C ALA A 147 58.97 -6.72 -9.98
#